data_AF-A0A1B6JM73-F1
#
_entry.id   AF-A0A1B6JM73-F1
#
_cell.length_a   1.000
_cell.length_b   1.000
_cell.length_c   1.000
_cell.angle_alpha   90.00
_cell.angle_beta   90.00
_cell.angle_gamma   90.00
#
_symmetry.space_group_name_H-M   'P 1'
#
loop_
_entity.id
_entity.type
_entity.pdbx_description
1 polymer ?
#
loop_
_entity_poly.entity_id
_entity_poly.type
_entity_poly.pdbx_seq_one_letter_code
_entity_poly.pdbx_strand_id
1 'polypeptide(L)'
;MKGSFLLSVVLLQALGCGLGARILVVLPFPARSHFFFLSAILKALSQKGHNIVEYSPFPPSKPLPNYTHVEVHTFLEDLVNDWSFEEFEEMAQKDQPVVGLGFMSIWNISSAVCAEAFQHENFKKLINSNEKFDLVITESSFGQESMLVFGHRFSAPTVTLQTFSTWSGINK
;
A
#
# COMPACT_ATOMS: atom_id res chain seq x y z
N MET A 1 -30.63 -14.89 36.27
CA MET A 1 -30.38 -15.29 34.85
C MET A 1 -30.25 -14.10 33.88
N LYS A 2 -31.06 -13.03 33.95
CA LYS A 2 -30.97 -11.89 33.01
C LYS A 2 -29.70 -11.03 33.15
N GLY A 3 -29.20 -10.80 34.37
CA GLY A 3 -28.01 -9.97 34.62
C GLY A 3 -26.68 -10.60 34.18
N SER A 4 -26.55 -11.94 34.28
CA SER A 4 -25.37 -12.67 33.81
C SER A 4 -25.26 -12.65 32.28
N PHE A 5 -26.38 -12.76 31.57
CA PHE A 5 -26.41 -12.66 30.11
C PHE A 5 -26.01 -11.26 29.61
N LEU A 6 -26.53 -10.20 30.23
CA LEU A 6 -26.16 -8.81 29.93
C LEU A 6 -24.67 -8.55 30.17
N LEU A 7 -24.11 -9.05 31.29
CA LEU A 7 -22.69 -8.90 31.58
C LEU A 7 -21.81 -9.63 30.54
N SER A 8 -22.21 -10.83 30.11
CA SER A 8 -21.51 -11.59 29.05
C SER A 8 -21.53 -10.87 27.70
N VAL A 9 -22.65 -10.25 27.32
CA VAL A 9 -22.76 -9.48 26.07
C VAL A 9 -21.89 -8.22 26.12
N VAL A 10 -21.86 -7.51 27.25
CA VAL A 10 -20.98 -6.34 27.44
C VAL A 10 -19.50 -6.73 27.40
N LEU A 11 -19.12 -7.84 28.04
CA LEU A 11 -17.76 -8.36 27.97
C LEU A 11 -17.36 -8.79 26.55
N LEU A 12 -18.25 -9.44 25.80
CA LEU A 12 -17.98 -9.78 24.39
C LEU A 12 -17.83 -8.55 23.49
N GLN A 13 -18.64 -7.51 23.69
CA GLN A 13 -18.50 -6.26 22.94
C GLN A 13 -17.20 -5.52 23.31
N ALA A 14 -16.84 -5.48 24.60
CA ALA A 14 -15.59 -4.88 25.04
C ALA A 14 -14.36 -5.62 24.48
N LEU A 15 -14.42 -6.96 24.39
CA LEU A 15 -13.39 -7.77 23.74
C LEU A 15 -13.32 -7.52 22.22
N GLY A 16 -14.47 -7.37 21.56
CA GLY A 16 -14.55 -7.04 20.13
C GLY A 16 -13.97 -5.66 19.79
N CYS A 17 -14.18 -4.65 20.65
CA CYS A 17 -13.59 -3.32 20.51
C CYS A 17 -12.07 -3.29 20.74
N GLY A 18 -11.49 -4.36 21.27
CA GLY A 18 -10.04 -4.49 21.52
C GLY A 18 -9.28 -5.26 20.44
N LEU A 19 -9.95 -5.85 19.46
CA LEU A 19 -9.31 -6.61 18.38
C LEU A 19 -8.90 -5.66 17.25
N GLY A 20 -7.59 -5.51 17.04
CA GLY A 20 -7.07 -4.73 15.92
C GLY A 20 -7.31 -5.44 14.58
N ALA A 21 -7.88 -4.68 13.63
CA ALA A 21 -8.06 -5.11 12.25
C ALA A 21 -6.80 -5.75 11.63
N ARG A 22 -6.99 -6.77 10.79
CA ARG A 22 -5.95 -7.34 9.92
C ARG A 22 -5.96 -6.60 8.59
N ILE A 23 -4.90 -5.84 8.33
CA ILE A 23 -4.80 -4.88 7.24
C ILE A 23 -3.79 -5.41 6.22
N LEU A 24 -4.23 -5.60 4.99
CA LEU A 24 -3.33 -5.85 3.85
C LEU A 24 -2.83 -4.51 3.32
N VAL A 25 -1.53 -4.40 3.09
CA VAL A 25 -0.89 -3.23 2.49
C VAL A 25 -0.13 -3.66 1.26
N VAL A 26 -0.43 -3.06 0.11
CA VAL A 26 0.19 -3.42 -1.18
C VAL A 26 0.82 -2.18 -1.80
N LEU A 27 2.16 -2.12 -1.79
CA LEU A 27 2.96 -0.96 -2.18
C LEU A 27 4.17 -1.42 -3.01
N PRO A 28 3.96 -1.85 -4.27
CA PRO A 28 5.03 -2.40 -5.08
C PRO A 28 6.01 -1.34 -5.59
N PHE A 29 5.68 -0.05 -5.52
CA PHE A 29 6.50 1.02 -6.10
C PHE A 29 7.74 1.34 -5.23
N PRO A 30 8.96 1.14 -5.76
CA PRO A 30 10.22 1.25 -5.00
C PRO A 30 10.76 2.69 -4.81
N ALA A 31 9.89 3.66 -4.54
CA ALA A 31 10.33 5.01 -4.21
C ALA A 31 10.48 5.20 -2.70
N ARG A 32 11.71 5.47 -2.22
CA ARG A 32 11.98 5.69 -0.80
C ARG A 32 11.13 6.82 -0.19
N SER A 33 10.90 7.90 -0.92
CA SER A 33 10.06 9.03 -0.46
C SER A 33 8.62 8.61 -0.17
N HIS A 34 8.03 7.76 -1.02
CA HIS A 34 6.69 7.22 -0.82
C HIS A 34 6.65 6.33 0.42
N PHE A 35 7.64 5.44 0.53
CA PHE A 35 7.74 4.51 1.66
C PHE A 35 7.93 5.23 3.01
N PHE A 36 8.75 6.28 3.07
CA PHE A 36 8.94 7.04 4.31
C PHE A 36 7.64 7.63 4.85
N PHE A 37 6.81 8.19 3.98
CA PHE A 37 5.50 8.72 4.37
C PHE A 37 4.57 7.60 4.85
N LEU A 38 4.43 6.53 4.06
CA LEU A 38 3.50 5.43 4.32
C LEU A 38 3.89 4.64 5.57
N SER A 39 5.18 4.36 5.77
CA SER A 39 5.68 3.60 6.92
C SER A 39 5.34 4.24 8.28
N ALA A 40 5.25 5.58 8.34
CA ALA A 40 4.81 6.27 9.56
C ALA A 40 3.35 5.93 9.92
N ILE A 41 2.48 5.86 8.91
CA ILE A 41 1.06 5.49 9.06
C ILE A 41 0.96 4.02 9.49
N LEU A 42 1.66 3.11 8.78
CA LEU A 42 1.62 1.67 9.07
C LEU A 42 2.15 1.36 10.48
N LYS A 43 3.23 2.03 10.89
CA LYS A 43 3.76 1.95 12.25
C LYS A 43 2.74 2.39 13.30
N ALA A 44 2.05 3.51 13.07
CA ALA A 44 1.04 4.00 14.01
C ALA A 44 -0.16 3.02 14.11
N LEU A 45 -0.56 2.39 13.00
CA LEU A 45 -1.61 1.36 13.01
C LEU A 45 -1.18 0.11 13.78
N SER A 46 0.03 -0.41 13.51
CA SER A 46 0.62 -1.53 14.25
C SER A 46 0.69 -1.25 15.75
N GLN A 47 1.12 -0.06 16.16
CA GLN A 47 1.18 0.36 17.57
C GLN A 47 -0.20 0.47 18.25
N LYS A 48 -1.27 0.69 17.47
CA LYS A 48 -2.65 0.67 17.95
C LYS A 48 -3.25 -0.75 18.02
N GLY A 49 -2.45 -1.78 17.75
CA GLY A 49 -2.85 -3.18 17.87
C GLY A 49 -3.35 -3.81 16.58
N HIS A 50 -3.35 -3.09 15.45
CA HIS A 50 -3.68 -3.66 14.14
C HIS A 50 -2.61 -4.64 13.66
N ASN A 51 -3.04 -5.67 12.92
CA ASN A 51 -2.15 -6.64 12.31
C ASN A 51 -1.85 -6.23 10.86
N ILE A 52 -0.64 -5.78 10.58
CA ILE A 52 -0.24 -5.33 9.25
C ILE A 52 0.41 -6.47 8.48
N VAL A 53 -0.06 -6.72 7.26
CA VAL A 53 0.60 -7.60 6.29
C VAL A 53 0.97 -6.75 5.09
N GLU A 54 2.24 -6.38 4.99
CA GLU A 54 2.76 -5.47 3.97
C GLU A 54 3.50 -6.24 2.87
N TYR A 55 3.18 -5.91 1.62
CA TYR A 55 3.92 -6.33 0.43
C TYR A 55 4.58 -5.11 -0.21
N SER A 56 5.90 -4.98 -0.07
CA SER A 56 6.66 -3.82 -0.54
C SER A 56 8.17 -4.14 -0.65
N PRO A 57 8.97 -3.31 -1.34
CA PRO A 57 10.41 -3.56 -1.50
C PRO A 57 11.25 -3.18 -0.28
N PHE A 58 10.70 -2.38 0.65
CA PHE A 58 11.46 -1.89 1.80
C PHE A 58 10.90 -2.44 3.11
N PRO A 59 11.67 -3.16 3.92
CA PRO A 59 11.20 -3.61 5.22
C PRO A 59 11.18 -2.46 6.24
N PRO A 60 10.40 -2.59 7.33
CA PRO A 60 10.48 -1.68 8.46
C PRO A 60 11.91 -1.57 9.00
N SER A 61 12.38 -0.35 9.30
CA SER A 61 13.73 -0.11 9.81
C SER A 61 14.04 -0.76 11.16
N LYS A 62 12.99 -1.13 11.91
CA LYS A 62 13.07 -1.86 13.17
C LYS A 62 11.91 -2.85 13.25
N PRO A 63 12.06 -3.97 13.98
CA PRO A 63 10.95 -4.89 14.22
C PRO A 63 9.75 -4.16 14.84
N LEU A 64 8.55 -4.42 14.29
CA LEU A 64 7.28 -3.87 14.77
C LEU A 64 6.38 -5.03 15.27
N PRO A 65 5.65 -4.84 16.38
CA PRO A 65 4.68 -5.84 16.82
C PRO A 65 3.54 -5.95 15.81
N ASN A 66 2.96 -7.15 15.66
CA ASN A 66 1.82 -7.39 14.77
C ASN A 66 2.09 -6.94 13.31
N TYR A 67 3.33 -7.08 12.85
CA TYR A 67 3.75 -6.65 11.52
C TYR A 67 4.40 -7.81 10.78
N THR A 68 3.86 -8.15 9.62
CA THR A 68 4.44 -9.09 8.67
C THR A 68 4.80 -8.32 7.42
N HIS A 69 6.08 -8.34 7.07
CA HIS A 69 6.58 -7.76 5.82
C HIS A 69 6.93 -8.88 4.85
N VAL A 70 6.52 -8.72 3.60
CA VAL A 70 6.79 -9.63 2.50
C VAL A 70 7.45 -8.82 1.39
N GLU A 71 8.71 -9.13 1.13
CA GLU A 71 9.50 -8.45 0.12
C GLU A 71 8.94 -8.70 -1.29
N VAL A 72 8.83 -7.62 -2.06
CA VAL A 72 8.48 -7.65 -3.48
C VAL A 72 9.40 -6.68 -4.19
N HIS A 73 10.29 -7.24 -5.00
CA HIS A 73 11.26 -6.47 -5.77
C HIS A 73 10.86 -6.39 -7.23
N THR A 74 11.11 -5.24 -7.86
CA THR A 74 10.83 -4.97 -9.27
C THR A 74 12.08 -4.47 -9.99
N PHE A 75 12.01 -4.35 -11.32
CA PHE A 75 13.09 -3.82 -12.14
C PHE A 75 13.42 -2.36 -11.78
N LEU A 76 12.46 -1.63 -11.20
CA LEU A 76 12.60 -0.19 -11.01
C LEU A 76 13.62 0.14 -9.91
N GLU A 77 13.81 -0.73 -8.91
CA GLU A 77 14.87 -0.58 -7.90
C GLU A 77 16.26 -0.38 -8.52
N ASP A 78 16.61 -1.22 -9.50
CA ASP A 78 17.90 -1.17 -10.17
C ASP A 78 18.02 0.10 -11.02
N LEU A 79 16.91 0.58 -11.59
CA LEU A 79 16.89 1.77 -12.43
C LEU A 79 17.01 3.06 -11.60
N VAL A 80 16.32 3.16 -10.46
CA VAL A 80 16.26 4.41 -9.67
C VAL A 80 17.39 4.57 -8.67
N ASN A 81 18.08 3.49 -8.29
CA ASN A 81 19.23 3.59 -7.40
C ASN A 81 20.42 4.35 -8.03
N ASP A 82 20.51 4.31 -9.36
CA ASP A 82 21.59 4.94 -10.12
C ASP A 82 21.19 6.28 -10.77
N TRP A 83 19.93 6.73 -10.61
CA TRP A 83 19.45 7.97 -11.24
C TRP A 83 20.14 9.22 -10.68
N SER A 84 20.67 10.04 -11.59
CA SER A 84 21.09 11.41 -11.28
C SER A 84 19.87 12.34 -11.20
N PHE A 85 20.06 13.50 -10.57
CA PHE A 85 19.02 14.52 -10.54
C PHE A 85 18.66 15.02 -11.94
N GLU A 86 19.66 15.15 -12.82
CA GLU A 86 19.51 15.57 -14.21
C GLU A 86 18.69 14.56 -15.03
N GLU A 87 18.91 13.26 -14.83
CA GLU A 87 18.12 12.21 -15.50
C GLU A 87 16.65 12.23 -15.06
N PHE A 88 16.41 12.45 -13.76
CA PHE A 88 15.07 12.65 -13.24
C PHE A 88 14.42 13.93 -13.78
N GLU A 89 15.17 15.03 -13.85
CA GLU A 89 14.71 16.30 -14.40
C GLU A 89 14.35 16.16 -15.88
N GLU A 90 15.18 15.49 -16.68
CA GLU A 90 14.91 15.21 -18.08
C GLU A 90 13.63 14.37 -18.25
N MET A 91 13.47 13.32 -17.44
CA MET A 91 12.24 12.51 -17.43
C MET A 91 11.02 13.37 -17.06
N ALA A 92 11.12 14.21 -16.03
CA ALA A 92 10.04 15.07 -15.57
C ALA A 92 9.66 16.16 -16.59
N GLN A 93 10.57 16.50 -17.51
CA GLN A 93 10.37 17.46 -18.58
C GLN A 93 9.97 16.81 -19.92
N LYS A 94 9.99 15.48 -20.01
CA LYS A 94 9.81 14.71 -21.26
C LYS A 94 8.41 14.81 -21.85
N ASP A 95 7.39 15.06 -21.04
CA ASP A 95 6.00 15.13 -21.48
C ASP A 95 5.52 16.56 -21.75
N GLN A 96 4.45 16.67 -22.56
CA GLN A 96 3.84 17.95 -22.94
C GLN A 96 3.50 18.82 -21.70
N PRO A 97 3.68 20.16 -21.79
CA PRO A 97 3.59 21.08 -20.65
C PRO A 97 2.21 21.19 -19.99
N VAL A 98 1.18 20.53 -20.55
CA VAL A 98 -0.20 20.60 -20.07
C VAL A 98 -0.42 19.75 -18.81
N VAL A 99 0.33 18.66 -18.65
CA VAL A 99 0.15 17.70 -17.53
C VAL A 99 1.28 17.82 -16.48
N GLY A 100 2.48 18.24 -16.92
CA GLY A 100 3.65 18.44 -16.06
C GLY A 100 4.29 17.14 -15.56
N LEU A 101 5.50 17.25 -15.00
CA LEU A 101 6.22 16.18 -14.27
C LEU A 101 6.43 14.85 -15.01
N GLY A 102 6.44 14.82 -16.34
CA GLY A 102 6.61 13.56 -17.05
C GLY A 102 5.47 12.58 -16.76
N PHE A 103 4.23 13.07 -16.65
CA PHE A 103 3.05 12.27 -16.27
C PHE A 103 2.93 10.92 -16.99
N MET A 104 3.05 10.90 -18.31
CA MET A 104 2.97 9.66 -19.10
C MET A 104 4.18 8.77 -18.85
N SER A 105 5.36 9.36 -18.65
CA SER A 105 6.55 8.60 -18.27
C SER A 105 6.37 7.91 -16.91
N ILE A 106 5.91 8.65 -15.89
CA ILE A 106 5.59 8.10 -14.56
C ILE A 106 4.50 7.04 -14.67
N TRP A 107 3.41 7.33 -15.39
CA TRP A 107 2.32 6.39 -15.58
C TRP A 107 2.80 5.06 -16.17
N ASN A 108 3.60 5.12 -17.24
CA ASN A 108 4.11 3.93 -17.91
C ASN A 108 5.07 3.13 -17.01
N ILE A 109 5.96 3.81 -16.28
CA ILE A 109 6.88 3.17 -15.35
C ILE A 109 6.11 2.48 -14.22
N SER A 110 5.19 3.19 -13.55
CA SER A 110 4.37 2.64 -12.48
C SER A 110 3.49 1.48 -12.95
N SER A 111 2.92 1.58 -14.16
CA SER A 111 2.12 0.51 -14.75
C SER A 111 2.97 -0.74 -15.01
N ALA A 112 4.20 -0.56 -15.49
CA ALA A 112 5.14 -1.67 -15.70
C ALA A 112 5.57 -2.32 -14.37
N VAL A 113 5.85 -1.53 -13.34
CA VAL A 113 6.12 -2.02 -11.97
C VAL A 113 4.96 -2.86 -11.46
N CYS A 114 3.72 -2.38 -11.61
CA CYS A 114 2.55 -3.14 -11.21
C CYS A 114 2.40 -4.45 -11.99
N ALA A 115 2.62 -4.42 -13.31
CA ALA A 115 2.56 -5.60 -14.15
C ALA A 115 3.58 -6.66 -13.73
N GLU A 116 4.81 -6.26 -13.41
CA GLU A 116 5.84 -7.16 -12.88
C GLU A 116 5.49 -7.66 -11.47
N ALA A 117 5.00 -6.79 -10.59
CA ALA A 117 4.58 -7.18 -9.25
C ALA A 117 3.54 -8.31 -9.28
N PHE A 118 2.59 -8.28 -10.24
CA PHE A 118 1.64 -9.39 -10.44
C PHE A 118 2.29 -10.71 -10.91
N GLN A 119 3.47 -10.65 -11.53
CA GLN A 119 4.26 -11.84 -11.88
C GLN A 119 5.10 -12.35 -10.71
N HIS A 120 5.27 -11.57 -9.65
CA HIS A 120 6.05 -11.95 -8.48
C HIS A 120 5.38 -13.11 -7.71
N GLU A 121 6.17 -14.11 -7.31
CA GLU A 121 5.64 -15.31 -6.66
C GLU A 121 4.90 -14.99 -5.34
N ASN A 122 5.33 -13.97 -4.60
CA ASN A 122 4.65 -13.55 -3.38
C ASN A 122 3.24 -12.99 -3.67
N PHE A 123 3.06 -12.23 -4.75
CA PHE A 123 1.73 -11.75 -5.16
C PHE A 123 0.87 -12.90 -5.68
N LYS A 124 1.42 -13.82 -6.48
CA LYS A 124 0.69 -15.02 -6.91
C LYS A 124 0.22 -15.85 -5.71
N LYS A 125 1.07 -16.03 -4.69
CA LYS A 125 0.69 -16.72 -3.44
C LYS A 125 -0.41 -15.98 -2.70
N LEU A 126 -0.30 -14.66 -2.55
CA LEU A 126 -1.32 -13.81 -1.93
C LEU A 126 -2.67 -13.95 -2.66
N ILE A 127 -2.68 -13.77 -3.99
CA ILE A 127 -3.88 -13.84 -4.83
C ILE A 127 -4.52 -15.23 -4.78
N ASN A 128 -3.75 -16.30 -4.60
CA ASN A 128 -4.28 -17.66 -4.49
C ASN A 128 -4.56 -18.10 -3.04
N SER A 129 -4.27 -17.24 -2.06
CA SER A 129 -4.45 -17.56 -0.64
C SER A 129 -5.91 -17.52 -0.21
N ASN A 130 -6.20 -18.23 0.89
CA ASN A 130 -7.49 -18.13 1.60
C ASN A 130 -7.43 -17.10 2.75
N GLU A 131 -6.46 -16.18 2.71
CA GLU A 131 -6.36 -15.13 3.73
C GLU A 131 -7.59 -14.22 3.73
N LYS A 132 -7.80 -13.58 4.88
CA LYS A 132 -8.89 -12.64 5.14
C LYS A 132 -8.31 -11.37 5.71
N PHE A 133 -8.83 -10.24 5.23
CA PHE A 133 -8.41 -8.91 5.63
C PHE A 133 -9.65 -8.08 5.93
N ASP A 134 -9.56 -7.23 6.94
CA ASP A 134 -10.63 -6.31 7.31
C ASP A 134 -10.52 -4.98 6.54
N LEU A 135 -9.34 -4.70 6.00
CA LEU A 135 -9.01 -3.48 5.25
C LEU A 135 -7.87 -3.76 4.26
N VAL A 136 -7.93 -3.12 3.09
CA VAL A 136 -6.81 -3.06 2.13
C VAL A 136 -6.33 -1.61 2.01
N ILE A 137 -5.03 -1.41 2.09
CA ILE A 137 -4.35 -0.13 1.86
C ILE A 137 -3.46 -0.26 0.63
N THR A 138 -3.56 0.71 -0.28
CA THR A 138 -2.74 0.77 -1.50
C THR A 138 -2.32 2.20 -1.80
N GLU A 139 -1.35 2.35 -2.71
CA GLU A 139 -1.10 3.60 -3.41
C GLU A 139 -1.62 3.45 -4.85
N SER A 140 -2.71 4.13 -5.21
CA SER A 140 -3.47 3.84 -6.44
C SER A 140 -3.42 4.95 -7.49
N SER A 141 -2.41 5.82 -7.45
CA SER A 141 -2.28 6.92 -8.41
C SER A 141 -1.12 6.72 -9.37
N PHE A 142 -1.21 7.40 -10.52
CA PHE A 142 -0.18 7.46 -11.54
C PHE A 142 0.19 6.08 -12.10
N GLY A 143 -0.79 5.28 -12.52
CA GLY A 143 -0.57 3.97 -13.15
C GLY A 143 -0.55 2.80 -12.15
N GLN A 144 -0.84 3.04 -10.87
CA GLN A 144 -0.90 2.01 -9.83
C GLN A 144 -2.33 1.55 -9.49
N GLU A 145 -3.35 2.01 -10.21
CA GLU A 145 -4.77 1.74 -9.99
C GLU A 145 -5.08 0.23 -9.99
N SER A 146 -4.28 -0.56 -10.69
CA SER A 146 -4.40 -2.02 -10.72
C SER A 146 -4.31 -2.67 -9.32
N MET A 147 -3.64 -2.03 -8.35
CA MET A 147 -3.55 -2.51 -6.96
C MET A 147 -4.90 -2.51 -6.24
N LEU A 148 -5.88 -1.72 -6.70
CA LEU A 148 -7.24 -1.71 -6.14
C LEU A 148 -7.93 -3.07 -6.26
N VAL A 149 -7.48 -3.95 -7.16
CA VAL A 149 -8.02 -5.30 -7.33
C VAL A 149 -7.98 -6.12 -6.04
N PHE A 150 -7.02 -5.86 -5.14
CA PHE A 150 -6.89 -6.57 -3.88
C PHE A 150 -8.07 -6.34 -2.93
N GLY A 151 -8.68 -5.15 -2.99
CA GLY A 151 -9.94 -4.86 -2.29
C GLY A 151 -11.06 -5.82 -2.69
N HIS A 152 -11.25 -5.96 -4.01
CA HIS A 152 -12.24 -6.88 -4.56
C HIS A 152 -11.87 -8.34 -4.24
N ARG A 153 -10.60 -8.72 -4.44
CA ARG A 153 -10.10 -10.10 -4.23
C ARG A 153 -10.35 -10.58 -2.80
N PHE A 154 -10.19 -9.71 -1.81
CA PHE A 154 -10.38 -10.07 -0.40
C PHE A 154 -11.73 -9.61 0.17
N SER A 155 -12.59 -9.01 -0.66
CA SER A 155 -13.91 -8.50 -0.27
C SER A 155 -13.84 -7.55 0.93
N ALA A 156 -12.84 -6.67 0.91
CA ALA A 156 -12.52 -5.75 2.00
C ALA A 156 -12.58 -4.29 1.52
N PRO A 157 -13.00 -3.35 2.38
CA PRO A 157 -12.92 -1.93 2.06
C PRO A 157 -11.49 -1.54 1.70
N THR A 158 -11.34 -0.66 0.72
CA THR A 158 -10.03 -0.22 0.22
C THR A 158 -9.83 1.26 0.47
N VAL A 159 -8.70 1.60 1.09
CA VAL A 159 -8.23 2.97 1.30
C VAL A 159 -7.00 3.18 0.44
N THR A 160 -7.01 4.21 -0.40
CA THR A 160 -5.81 4.63 -1.10
C THR A 160 -5.12 5.75 -0.32
N LEU A 161 -3.81 5.61 -0.14
CA LEU A 161 -2.95 6.68 0.36
C LEU A 161 -2.30 7.38 -0.83
N GLN A 162 -2.26 8.70 -0.76
CA GLN A 162 -1.78 9.57 -1.83
C GLN A 162 -0.55 10.31 -1.32
N THR A 163 0.58 10.11 -1.98
CA THR A 163 1.87 10.75 -1.66
C THR A 163 2.03 12.10 -2.37
N PHE A 164 1.08 12.44 -3.26
CA PHE A 164 1.02 13.69 -3.99
C PHE A 164 -0.09 14.60 -3.47
N SER A 165 0.11 15.91 -3.62
CA SER A 165 -0.91 16.91 -3.29
C SER A 165 -2.15 16.75 -4.16
N THR A 166 -3.28 17.30 -3.72
CA THR A 166 -4.53 17.32 -4.50
C THR A 166 -4.30 17.89 -5.89
N TRP A 167 -4.33 17.03 -6.91
CA TRP A 167 -4.21 17.46 -8.28
C TRP A 167 -5.56 18.04 -8.74
N SER A 168 -5.54 19.33 -9.06
CA SER A 168 -6.70 20.11 -9.49
C SER A 168 -7.38 19.60 -10.78
N GLY A 169 -6.75 18.66 -11.51
CA GLY A 169 -7.36 18.00 -12.67
C GLY A 169 -8.43 16.96 -12.33
N ILE A 170 -8.42 16.40 -11.11
CA ILE A 170 -9.39 15.39 -10.64
C ILE A 170 -10.59 16.06 -9.93
N ASN A 171 -10.45 17.34 -9.57
CA ASN A 171 -11.46 18.13 -8.84
C ASN A 171 -12.19 19.15 -9.74
N LYS A 172 -12.30 18.87 -11.04
CA LYS A 172 -13.13 19.66 -11.97
C LYS A 172 -14.35 18.86 -12.41
#